data_AF-A0A833R2P1-F1
#
_entry.id   AF-A0A833R2P1-F1
#
_cell.length_a   1.000
_cell.length_b   1.000
_cell.length_c   1.000
_cell.angle_alpha   90.00
_cell.angle_beta   90.00
_cell.angle_gamma   90.00
#
_symmetry.space_group_name_H-M   'P 1'
#
loop_
_entity.id
_entity.type
_entity.pdbx_description
1 polymer ?
#
loop_
_entity_poly.entity_id
_entity_poly.type
_entity_poly.pdbx_seq_one_letter_code
_entity_poly.pdbx_strand_id
1 'polypeptide(L)'
;MAQFLVTKPMLSFQAAALVSLPLSLPFLRRNTRIRLSNSLFSSLASTCSVDHSPPVRSKYGGIQLEETVEAGSEKSRLDAWISSRMHDVSRARIQSSIRSGLVTVNGRAVDKVSHIVKGGDIVSCTVSELQPLKAEAEDIPLDIVYEDEHLLVVNKPPHMVVHPAPGNSSGTLVNAVLHHCKVSTFTWLTNSASLSEEGADSSDEELDVFHVDQFPTEVNGSRVSEALVRPGIVHRLDKGTSGLLVVAKDEHAHAHLAEQFKQHTIKRVYVSLTTGVPKGHSARVEVPIGRDPNNRLRMIATPSSSNRNARHAASRYKVMEVFADGACALVQWRLETGCTHQIRAHAKYIGVPLLGDEVYGGTKNMAISLLRRKTPSHFHDNITEMVSKLDRPCLHALLLGFKHPYTGEFLQFSRPPPDDFSEMLDFVESITKGGSEG
;
A
#
# COMPACT_ATOMS: atom_id res chain seq x y z
N MET A 1 62.58 14.09 -6.46
CA MET A 1 62.01 12.78 -6.84
C MET A 1 61.49 12.10 -5.58
N ALA A 2 60.16 12.06 -5.42
CA ALA A 2 59.42 11.02 -4.71
C ALA A 2 57.94 11.31 -4.93
N GLN A 3 57.30 10.42 -5.67
CA GLN A 3 55.93 10.44 -6.17
C GLN A 3 54.99 9.75 -5.18
N PHE A 4 53.72 10.24 -5.13
CA PHE A 4 52.47 9.48 -4.97
C PHE A 4 52.31 8.57 -3.71
N LEU A 5 51.24 8.65 -2.90
CA LEU A 5 49.85 8.39 -3.27
C LEU A 5 48.90 8.99 -2.22
N VAL A 6 47.90 9.71 -2.71
CA VAL A 6 46.73 10.17 -1.96
C VAL A 6 45.71 9.04 -1.93
N THR A 7 45.48 8.46 -0.75
CA THR A 7 44.37 7.53 -0.51
C THR A 7 43.07 8.32 -0.31
N LYS A 8 42.12 8.19 -1.24
CA LYS A 8 40.73 8.65 -1.08
C LYS A 8 39.94 7.67 -0.18
N PRO A 9 38.94 8.14 0.58
CA PRO A 9 38.24 7.31 1.55
C PRO A 9 37.16 6.43 0.90
N MET A 10 37.09 5.18 1.35
CA MET A 10 35.92 4.30 1.20
C MET A 10 34.68 4.98 1.76
N LEU A 11 33.55 4.85 1.08
CA LEU A 11 32.22 5.17 1.61
C LEU A 11 31.87 4.17 2.72
N SER A 12 32.42 4.40 3.92
CA SER A 12 31.97 3.73 5.14
C SER A 12 30.70 4.43 5.63
N PHE A 13 29.58 3.72 5.64
CA PHE A 13 28.42 4.10 6.43
C PHE A 13 28.78 3.94 7.92
N GLN A 14 29.33 4.97 8.56
CA GLN A 14 29.53 5.00 10.01
C GLN A 14 28.35 5.75 10.68
N ALA A 15 27.49 4.98 11.33
CA ALA A 15 26.57 5.47 12.35
C ALA A 15 27.32 5.53 13.69
N ALA A 16 27.38 6.71 14.32
CA ALA A 16 27.91 6.86 15.67
C ALA A 16 26.82 6.52 16.70
N ALA A 17 27.11 5.56 17.58
CA ALA A 17 26.28 5.16 18.72
C ALA A 17 26.92 5.58 20.04
N LEU A 18 26.15 6.25 20.90
CA LEU A 18 26.33 6.44 22.35
C LEU A 18 24.88 6.53 22.90
N VAL A 19 24.41 5.77 23.89
CA VAL A 19 24.84 5.67 25.31
C VAL A 19 24.31 4.36 25.93
N SER A 20 25.00 3.87 26.96
CA SER A 20 24.84 2.61 27.70
C SER A 20 24.14 2.71 29.08
N LEU A 21 23.20 1.78 29.36
CA LEU A 21 22.88 1.00 30.62
C LEU A 21 22.48 1.73 31.94
N PRO A 22 21.84 1.07 32.98
CA PRO A 22 21.68 -0.38 33.22
C PRO A 22 20.31 -0.95 33.75
N LEU A 23 20.22 -2.29 33.66
CA LEU A 23 19.51 -3.35 34.43
C LEU A 23 18.39 -3.04 35.45
N SER A 24 17.30 -3.84 35.42
CA SER A 24 17.02 -4.92 36.42
C SER A 24 15.67 -5.67 36.19
N LEU A 25 15.72 -7.00 36.36
CA LEU A 25 14.65 -8.02 36.38
C LEU A 25 14.08 -8.15 37.84
N PRO A 26 12.89 -8.72 38.13
CA PRO A 26 12.58 -10.14 37.85
C PRO A 26 11.12 -10.59 37.57
N PHE A 27 11.04 -11.69 36.83
CA PHE A 27 10.19 -12.89 36.99
C PHE A 27 9.05 -12.88 38.04
N LEU A 28 7.83 -13.26 37.59
CA LEU A 28 7.06 -14.30 38.28
C LEU A 28 6.05 -14.99 37.34
N ARG A 29 6.22 -16.32 37.19
CA ARG A 29 5.25 -17.26 36.58
C ARG A 29 4.05 -17.44 37.52
N ARG A 30 2.85 -17.63 36.96
CA ARG A 30 1.86 -18.59 37.49
C ARG A 30 0.94 -19.11 36.39
N ASN A 31 1.04 -20.43 36.17
CA ASN A 31 0.10 -21.27 35.45
C ASN A 31 -1.17 -21.45 36.28
N THR A 32 -2.35 -21.41 35.65
CA THR A 32 -3.48 -22.27 36.04
C THR A 32 -4.34 -22.59 34.82
N ARG A 33 -4.35 -23.87 34.45
CA ARG A 33 -5.32 -24.53 33.56
C ARG A 33 -6.61 -24.78 34.35
N ILE A 34 -7.78 -24.57 33.74
CA ILE A 34 -9.03 -25.22 34.18
C ILE A 34 -9.71 -25.83 32.96
N ARG A 35 -10.12 -27.11 33.14
CA ARG A 35 -10.74 -27.99 32.15
C ARG A 35 -12.26 -27.81 32.11
N LEU A 36 -12.77 -28.15 30.93
CA LEU A 36 -14.16 -28.37 30.51
C LEU A 36 -14.93 -29.39 31.38
N SER A 37 -16.26 -29.27 31.38
CA SER A 37 -17.17 -30.41 31.52
C SER A 37 -18.43 -30.22 30.65
N ASN A 38 -18.63 -31.18 29.75
CA ASN A 38 -19.87 -31.45 29.03
C ASN A 38 -20.89 -32.13 29.94
N SER A 39 -22.18 -31.92 29.68
CA SER A 39 -23.22 -32.91 30.02
C SER A 39 -24.29 -32.96 28.94
N LEU A 40 -24.38 -34.14 28.32
CA LEU A 40 -25.46 -34.62 27.46
C LEU A 40 -26.63 -35.12 28.33
N PHE A 41 -27.87 -34.97 27.88
CA PHE A 41 -28.94 -35.94 28.13
C PHE A 41 -29.95 -35.96 26.98
N SER A 42 -30.46 -37.17 26.73
CA SER A 42 -31.16 -37.69 25.55
C SER A 42 -32.68 -37.84 25.73
N SER A 43 -33.42 -37.63 24.63
CA SER A 43 -34.59 -38.36 24.07
C SER A 43 -35.82 -38.69 24.95
N LEU A 44 -37.09 -38.70 24.47
CA LEU A 44 -37.68 -39.48 23.36
C LEU A 44 -39.11 -38.98 22.98
N ALA A 45 -39.44 -39.11 21.67
CA ALA A 45 -40.73 -39.51 21.03
C ALA A 45 -42.04 -38.71 21.29
N SER A 46 -43.01 -38.54 20.37
CA SER A 46 -43.28 -38.92 18.97
C SER A 46 -44.51 -38.12 18.52
N THR A 47 -44.61 -37.71 17.25
CA THR A 47 -45.74 -37.96 16.31
C THR A 47 -45.61 -37.11 15.04
N CYS A 48 -45.95 -37.72 13.91
CA CYS A 48 -45.77 -37.24 12.54
C CYS A 48 -46.67 -36.06 12.17
N SER A 49 -46.17 -35.09 11.40
CA SER A 49 -46.91 -34.49 10.26
C SER A 49 -46.06 -33.50 9.46
N VAL A 50 -46.03 -33.75 8.14
CA VAL A 50 -45.91 -32.82 7.00
C VAL A 50 -44.66 -31.93 6.92
N ASP A 51 -43.88 -32.23 5.90
CA ASP A 51 -42.66 -31.58 5.44
C ASP A 51 -42.91 -30.11 5.07
N HIS A 52 -42.51 -29.20 5.96
CA HIS A 52 -42.22 -27.81 5.64
C HIS A 52 -40.80 -27.52 6.12
N SER A 53 -39.84 -27.71 5.22
CA SER A 53 -38.49 -27.17 5.38
C SER A 53 -38.61 -25.65 5.61
N PRO A 54 -38.08 -25.10 6.73
CA PRO A 54 -38.14 -23.66 6.97
C PRO A 54 -37.25 -22.96 5.94
N PRO A 55 -37.57 -21.70 5.55
CA PRO A 55 -36.68 -20.96 4.67
C PRO A 55 -35.34 -20.82 5.39
N VAL A 56 -34.28 -21.27 4.72
CA VAL A 56 -32.90 -21.07 5.15
C VAL A 56 -32.72 -19.57 5.40
N ARG A 57 -32.66 -19.16 6.66
CA ARG A 57 -32.33 -17.79 7.03
C ARG A 57 -30.95 -17.48 6.48
N SER A 58 -30.91 -16.71 5.40
CA SER A 58 -29.69 -16.21 4.78
C SER A 58 -28.84 -15.50 5.83
N LYS A 59 -27.61 -15.96 6.04
CA LYS A 59 -26.61 -15.35 6.92
C LYS A 59 -26.03 -14.04 6.36
N TYR A 60 -26.55 -13.54 5.25
CA TYR A 60 -26.02 -12.38 4.55
C TYR A 60 -26.95 -11.18 4.75
N GLY A 61 -26.65 -10.36 5.76
CA GLY A 61 -27.12 -8.97 5.82
C GLY A 61 -26.57 -8.25 4.59
N GLY A 62 -27.46 -7.67 3.79
CA GLY A 62 -27.17 -7.23 2.44
C GLY A 62 -28.28 -6.36 1.87
N ILE A 63 -27.93 -5.50 0.92
CA ILE A 63 -28.93 -4.78 0.12
C ILE A 63 -29.57 -5.81 -0.80
N GLN A 64 -30.89 -5.95 -0.69
CA GLN A 64 -31.67 -6.89 -1.47
C GLN A 64 -32.40 -6.15 -2.60
N LEU A 65 -32.40 -6.78 -3.77
CA LEU A 65 -33.22 -6.39 -4.89
C LEU A 65 -34.05 -7.61 -5.27
N GLU A 66 -35.37 -7.47 -5.31
CA GLU A 66 -36.27 -8.45 -5.89
C GLU A 66 -37.23 -7.70 -6.82
N GLU A 67 -37.03 -7.85 -8.13
CA GLU A 67 -37.78 -7.09 -9.12
C GLU A 67 -37.99 -7.94 -10.38
N THR A 68 -39.18 -7.80 -10.98
CA THR A 68 -39.54 -8.43 -12.24
C THR A 68 -39.15 -7.52 -13.40
N VAL A 69 -38.48 -8.08 -14.40
CA VAL A 69 -38.10 -7.35 -15.61
C VAL A 69 -39.37 -6.93 -16.39
N GLU A 70 -39.50 -5.65 -16.71
CA GLU A 70 -40.68 -5.10 -17.40
C GLU A 70 -41.02 -5.83 -18.71
N ALA A 71 -42.30 -6.13 -18.90
CA ALA A 71 -42.80 -6.79 -20.10
C ALA A 71 -42.60 -5.86 -21.32
N GLY A 72 -41.81 -6.30 -22.30
CA GLY A 72 -41.45 -5.51 -23.49
C GLY A 72 -40.08 -4.83 -23.43
N SER A 73 -39.33 -4.96 -22.31
CA SER A 73 -37.96 -4.45 -22.23
C SER A 73 -37.01 -5.19 -23.17
N GLU A 74 -36.02 -4.49 -23.74
CA GLU A 74 -34.94 -5.12 -24.48
C GLU A 74 -34.12 -6.09 -23.63
N LYS A 75 -33.59 -7.14 -24.27
CA LYS A 75 -32.71 -8.11 -23.63
C LYS A 75 -31.47 -7.40 -23.09
N SER A 76 -31.23 -7.52 -21.79
CA SER A 76 -30.07 -6.89 -21.15
C SER A 76 -29.26 -7.91 -20.36
N ARG A 77 -27.98 -7.59 -20.14
CA ARG A 77 -27.12 -8.43 -19.30
C ARG A 77 -27.54 -8.25 -17.84
N LEU A 78 -27.60 -9.36 -17.10
CA LEU A 78 -27.98 -9.41 -15.68
C LEU A 78 -27.18 -8.41 -14.84
N ASP A 79 -25.87 -8.31 -15.04
CA ASP A 79 -25.02 -7.38 -14.28
C ASP A 79 -25.31 -5.91 -14.57
N ALA A 80 -25.61 -5.56 -15.82
CA ALA A 80 -26.00 -4.21 -16.22
C ALA A 80 -27.40 -3.87 -15.74
N TRP A 81 -28.33 -4.83 -15.83
CA TRP A 81 -29.70 -4.67 -15.36
C TRP A 81 -29.72 -4.40 -13.85
N ILE A 82 -29.07 -5.22 -13.02
CA ILE A 82 -28.99 -5.01 -11.57
C ILE A 82 -28.28 -3.67 -11.26
N SER A 83 -27.20 -3.34 -11.97
CA SER A 83 -26.46 -2.09 -11.76
C SER A 83 -27.26 -0.83 -12.07
N SER A 84 -28.28 -0.93 -12.93
CA SER A 84 -29.19 0.18 -13.23
C SER A 84 -30.26 0.41 -12.17
N ARG A 85 -30.47 -0.55 -11.24
CA ARG A 85 -31.42 -0.44 -10.11
C ARG A 85 -30.69 -0.13 -8.81
N MET A 86 -29.51 -0.71 -8.62
CA MET A 86 -28.71 -0.57 -7.40
C MET A 86 -27.60 0.45 -7.60
N HIS A 87 -27.94 1.74 -7.61
CA HIS A 87 -26.97 2.83 -7.83
C HIS A 87 -25.90 2.93 -6.72
N ASP A 88 -26.24 2.50 -5.50
CA ASP A 88 -25.35 2.52 -4.34
C ASP A 88 -24.36 1.33 -4.30
N VAL A 89 -24.42 0.43 -5.28
CA VAL A 89 -23.56 -0.76 -5.35
C VAL A 89 -22.72 -0.74 -6.62
N SER A 90 -21.41 -0.86 -6.46
CA SER A 90 -20.51 -0.93 -7.62
C SER A 90 -20.80 -2.18 -8.47
N ARG A 91 -20.74 -2.03 -9.80
CA ARG A 91 -20.92 -3.14 -10.75
C ARG A 91 -20.01 -4.33 -10.45
N ALA A 92 -18.79 -4.09 -9.98
CA ALA A 92 -17.85 -5.14 -9.60
C ALA A 92 -18.38 -6.00 -8.43
N ARG A 93 -19.05 -5.38 -7.46
CA ARG A 93 -19.67 -6.06 -6.31
C ARG A 93 -20.88 -6.89 -6.74
N ILE A 94 -21.73 -6.35 -7.62
CA ILE A 94 -22.82 -7.11 -8.27
C ILE A 94 -22.28 -8.33 -9.00
N GLN A 95 -21.22 -8.17 -9.80
CA GLN A 95 -20.58 -9.27 -10.51
C GLN A 95 -19.97 -10.32 -9.57
N SER A 96 -19.53 -9.91 -8.38
CA SER A 96 -19.06 -10.83 -7.33
C SER A 96 -20.21 -11.60 -6.71
N SER A 97 -21.33 -10.93 -6.42
CA SER A 97 -22.56 -11.57 -5.92
C SER A 97 -23.11 -12.61 -6.89
N ILE A 98 -23.12 -12.29 -8.20
CA ILE A 98 -23.50 -13.25 -9.24
C ILE A 98 -22.57 -14.48 -9.17
N ARG A 99 -21.25 -14.28 -9.25
CA ARG A 99 -20.27 -15.39 -9.16
C ARG A 99 -20.35 -16.21 -7.88
N SER A 100 -20.85 -15.62 -6.80
CA SER A 100 -21.01 -16.27 -5.50
C SER A 100 -22.36 -16.97 -5.33
N GLY A 101 -23.19 -17.01 -6.39
CA GLY A 101 -24.51 -17.64 -6.38
C GLY A 101 -25.55 -16.89 -5.55
N LEU A 102 -25.31 -15.62 -5.21
CA LEU A 102 -26.21 -14.78 -4.40
C LEU A 102 -27.27 -14.06 -5.26
N VAL A 103 -27.32 -14.39 -6.56
CA VAL A 103 -28.29 -13.85 -7.51
C VAL A 103 -29.05 -15.01 -8.13
N THR A 104 -30.37 -14.90 -8.13
CA THR A 104 -31.29 -15.87 -8.74
C THR A 104 -32.13 -15.21 -9.81
N VAL A 105 -32.44 -15.97 -10.86
CA VAL A 105 -33.40 -15.60 -11.90
C VAL A 105 -34.45 -16.70 -11.97
N ASN A 106 -35.72 -16.34 -11.79
CA ASN A 106 -36.85 -17.27 -11.70
C ASN A 106 -36.61 -18.38 -10.66
N GLY A 107 -36.05 -18.01 -9.50
CA GLY A 107 -35.73 -18.92 -8.40
C GLY A 107 -34.51 -19.81 -8.62
N ARG A 108 -33.80 -19.70 -9.75
CA ARG A 108 -32.57 -20.46 -10.03
C ARG A 108 -31.34 -19.60 -9.84
N ALA A 109 -30.38 -20.07 -9.05
CA ALA A 109 -29.10 -19.37 -8.87
C ALA A 109 -28.35 -19.24 -10.21
N VAL A 110 -27.81 -18.05 -10.46
CA VAL A 110 -27.04 -17.71 -11.65
C VAL A 110 -25.66 -17.26 -11.22
N ASP A 111 -24.62 -17.95 -11.71
CA ASP A 111 -23.21 -17.67 -11.46
C ASP A 111 -22.50 -16.94 -12.60
N LYS A 112 -23.13 -16.91 -13.78
CA LYS A 112 -22.61 -16.30 -15.00
C LYS A 112 -22.99 -14.83 -15.10
N VAL A 113 -22.00 -13.95 -14.97
CA VAL A 113 -22.15 -12.48 -15.11
C VAL A 113 -22.78 -12.06 -16.43
N SER A 114 -22.53 -12.79 -17.51
CA SER A 114 -23.06 -12.50 -18.84
C SER A 114 -24.44 -13.09 -19.09
N HIS A 115 -25.14 -13.60 -18.07
CA HIS A 115 -26.51 -14.08 -18.20
C HIS A 115 -27.41 -12.96 -18.74
N ILE A 116 -28.34 -13.30 -19.63
CA ILE A 116 -29.24 -12.34 -20.26
C ILE A 116 -30.61 -12.49 -19.61
N VAL A 117 -31.17 -11.39 -19.14
CA VAL A 117 -32.54 -11.32 -18.61
C VAL A 117 -33.50 -10.81 -19.69
N LYS A 118 -34.74 -11.28 -19.65
CA LYS A 118 -35.82 -10.95 -20.58
C LYS A 118 -37.04 -10.45 -19.80
N GLY A 119 -37.92 -9.71 -20.48
CA GLY A 119 -39.19 -9.28 -19.89
C GLY A 119 -39.96 -10.45 -19.30
N GLY A 120 -40.42 -10.29 -18.05
CA GLY A 120 -41.09 -11.32 -17.25
C GLY A 120 -40.18 -12.16 -16.35
N ASP A 121 -38.85 -12.04 -16.47
CA ASP A 121 -37.93 -12.71 -15.53
C ASP A 121 -37.99 -12.07 -14.14
N ILE A 122 -38.05 -12.88 -13.09
CA ILE A 122 -37.97 -12.43 -11.70
C ILE A 122 -36.50 -12.52 -11.26
N VAL A 123 -35.88 -11.38 -10.96
CA VAL A 123 -34.49 -11.31 -10.52
C VAL A 123 -34.46 -11.01 -9.03
N SER A 124 -33.87 -11.92 -8.24
CA SER A 124 -33.59 -11.70 -6.83
C SER A 124 -32.08 -11.68 -6.61
N CYS A 125 -31.56 -10.57 -6.11
CA CYS A 125 -30.14 -10.32 -5.88
C CYS A 125 -29.93 -9.97 -4.40
N THR A 126 -29.06 -10.73 -3.73
CA THR A 126 -28.54 -10.36 -2.42
C THR A 126 -27.11 -9.86 -2.58
N VAL A 127 -26.90 -8.56 -2.39
CA VAL A 127 -25.56 -7.99 -2.35
C VAL A 127 -25.06 -8.02 -0.92
N SER A 128 -24.10 -8.91 -0.60
CA SER A 128 -23.46 -8.96 0.72
C SER A 128 -22.95 -7.59 1.14
N GLU A 129 -23.21 -7.18 2.37
CA GLU A 129 -22.63 -5.98 2.97
C GLU A 129 -21.10 -5.99 2.88
N LEU A 130 -20.51 -4.81 2.61
CA LEU A 130 -19.07 -4.65 2.72
C LEU A 130 -18.75 -4.68 4.21
N GLN A 131 -18.09 -5.74 4.65
CA GLN A 131 -17.46 -5.69 5.95
C GLN A 131 -16.34 -4.64 5.88
N PRO A 132 -16.35 -3.62 6.74
CA PRO A 132 -15.23 -2.71 6.85
C PRO A 132 -13.97 -3.52 7.13
N LEU A 133 -12.86 -3.18 6.47
CA LEU A 133 -11.56 -3.77 6.79
C LEU A 133 -11.15 -3.28 8.18
N LYS A 134 -11.54 -4.02 9.22
CA LYS A 134 -11.10 -3.79 10.60
C LYS A 134 -9.73 -4.41 10.78
N ALA A 135 -8.78 -3.61 11.24
CA ALA A 135 -7.48 -4.11 11.66
C ALA A 135 -7.58 -4.62 13.09
N GLU A 136 -7.19 -5.87 13.32
CA GLU A 136 -6.99 -6.43 14.66
C GLU A 136 -5.51 -6.35 15.05
N ALA A 137 -5.22 -6.25 16.34
CA ALA A 137 -3.84 -6.24 16.83
C ALA A 137 -3.19 -7.61 16.62
N GLU A 138 -2.00 -7.65 16.03
CA GLU A 138 -1.23 -8.88 15.79
C GLU A 138 0.19 -8.76 16.33
N ASP A 139 0.67 -9.80 17.01
CA ASP A 139 2.03 -9.86 17.55
C ASP A 139 3.06 -10.09 16.43
N ILE A 140 3.37 -9.01 15.71
CA ILE A 140 4.35 -8.97 14.63
C ILE A 140 5.52 -8.10 15.08
N PRO A 141 6.76 -8.62 15.09
CA PRO A 141 7.93 -7.84 15.45
C PRO A 141 8.12 -6.61 14.56
N LEU A 142 8.39 -5.46 15.19
CA LEU A 142 8.74 -4.20 14.51
C LEU A 142 10.24 -3.93 14.67
N ASP A 143 10.91 -3.56 13.57
CA ASP A 143 12.24 -2.95 13.62
C ASP A 143 12.10 -1.47 13.99
N ILE A 144 12.14 -1.19 15.29
CA ILE A 144 11.96 0.15 15.86
C ILE A 144 13.30 0.88 15.85
N VAL A 145 13.34 2.00 15.12
CA VAL A 145 14.52 2.87 15.01
C VAL A 145 14.53 3.92 16.11
N TYR A 146 13.34 4.41 16.48
CA TYR A 146 13.15 5.39 17.54
C TYR A 146 11.74 5.25 18.11
N GLU A 147 11.60 5.41 19.42
CA GLU A 147 10.31 5.46 20.09
C GLU A 147 10.39 6.38 21.30
N ASP A 148 9.35 7.20 21.46
CA ASP A 148 9.10 7.98 22.67
C ASP A 148 7.63 7.85 23.09
N GLU A 149 7.14 8.76 23.92
CA GLU A 149 5.75 8.77 24.38
C GLU A 149 4.75 9.01 23.23
N HIS A 150 5.12 9.80 22.22
CA HIS A 150 4.24 10.43 21.25
C HIS A 150 4.33 9.85 19.84
N LEU A 151 5.46 9.25 19.48
CA LEU A 151 5.68 8.71 18.14
C LEU A 151 6.64 7.53 18.12
N LEU A 152 6.63 6.87 16.98
CA LEU A 152 7.43 5.70 16.66
C LEU A 152 8.00 5.87 15.25
N VAL A 153 9.29 5.60 15.06
CA VAL A 153 9.92 5.47 13.75
C VAL A 153 10.31 4.02 13.55
N VAL A 154 9.78 3.41 12.50
CA VAL A 154 10.02 2.00 12.15
C VAL A 154 10.74 1.87 10.83
N ASN A 155 11.56 0.84 10.71
CA ASN A 155 12.10 0.37 9.44
C ASN A 155 11.19 -0.75 8.91
N LYS A 156 10.29 -0.41 7.99
CA LYS A 156 9.35 -1.38 7.42
C LYS A 156 10.12 -2.37 6.53
N PRO A 157 10.02 -3.69 6.76
CA PRO A 157 10.62 -4.67 5.86
C PRO A 157 9.93 -4.63 4.49
N PRO A 158 10.59 -5.14 3.42
CA PRO A 158 9.90 -5.38 2.16
C PRO A 158 8.78 -6.41 2.33
N HIS A 159 7.86 -6.47 1.38
CA HIS A 159 6.67 -7.33 1.34
C HIS A 159 5.59 -7.08 2.41
N MET A 160 5.86 -6.29 3.44
CA MET A 160 4.85 -5.86 4.41
C MET A 160 4.01 -4.71 3.84
N VAL A 161 2.68 -4.87 3.89
CA VAL A 161 1.72 -3.81 3.55
C VAL A 161 1.54 -2.88 4.75
N VAL A 162 1.37 -1.58 4.51
CA VAL A 162 1.15 -0.61 5.60
C VAL A 162 -0.25 -0.74 6.21
N HIS A 163 -1.30 -0.69 5.37
CA HIS A 163 -2.70 -0.75 5.80
C HIS A 163 -3.40 -2.01 5.31
N PRO A 164 -4.41 -2.51 6.04
CA PRO A 164 -5.32 -3.52 5.51
C PRO A 164 -5.90 -3.08 4.16
N ALA A 165 -5.81 -3.98 3.19
CA ALA A 165 -6.29 -3.75 1.83
C ALA A 165 -6.92 -5.05 1.28
N PRO A 166 -7.74 -4.98 0.22
CA PRO A 166 -8.23 -6.19 -0.43
C PRO A 166 -7.08 -7.17 -0.77
N GLY A 167 -7.17 -8.39 -0.26
CA GLY A 167 -6.14 -9.43 -0.39
C GLY A 167 -5.00 -9.40 0.64
N ASN A 168 -4.92 -8.38 1.51
CA ASN A 168 -4.00 -8.31 2.66
C ASN A 168 -4.75 -7.65 3.83
N SER A 169 -5.69 -8.38 4.45
CA SER A 169 -6.54 -7.87 5.54
C SER A 169 -5.87 -7.92 6.93
N SER A 170 -4.86 -8.78 7.09
CA SER A 170 -4.05 -9.01 8.29
C SER A 170 -2.56 -8.97 7.93
N GLY A 171 -1.67 -9.07 8.93
CA GLY A 171 -0.23 -9.09 8.69
C GLY A 171 0.35 -7.76 8.20
N THR A 172 -0.33 -6.64 8.46
CA THR A 172 0.07 -5.30 8.02
C THR A 172 0.80 -4.54 9.13
N LEU A 173 1.50 -3.47 8.76
CA LEU A 173 2.17 -2.59 9.73
C LEU A 173 1.18 -2.04 10.76
N VAL A 174 -0.05 -1.72 10.35
CA VAL A 174 -1.12 -1.28 11.27
C VAL A 174 -1.43 -2.36 12.32
N ASN A 175 -1.52 -3.63 11.93
CA ASN A 175 -1.78 -4.74 12.88
C ASN A 175 -0.67 -4.85 13.93
N ALA A 176 0.59 -4.72 13.48
CA ALA A 176 1.78 -4.74 14.33
C ALA A 176 1.83 -3.55 15.30
N VAL A 177 1.55 -2.34 14.79
CA VAL A 177 1.53 -1.10 15.59
C VAL A 177 0.45 -1.15 16.66
N LEU A 178 -0.75 -1.64 16.32
CA LEU A 178 -1.85 -1.81 17.27
C LEU A 178 -1.45 -2.71 18.44
N HIS A 179 -0.76 -3.82 18.16
CA HIS A 179 -0.26 -4.72 19.19
C HIS A 179 0.84 -4.07 20.03
N HIS A 180 1.86 -3.49 19.39
CA HIS A 180 3.02 -2.89 20.07
C HIS A 180 2.62 -1.74 20.99
N CYS A 181 1.82 -0.81 20.49
CA CYS A 181 1.40 0.35 21.27
C CYS A 181 0.31 0.01 22.29
N LYS A 182 -0.24 -1.22 22.27
CA LYS A 182 -1.38 -1.67 23.09
C LYS A 182 -2.57 -0.72 22.99
N VAL A 183 -2.72 -0.06 21.84
CA VAL A 183 -3.80 0.90 21.60
C VAL A 183 -4.99 0.10 21.09
N SER A 184 -6.09 0.11 21.86
CA SER A 184 -7.40 -0.33 21.36
C SER A 184 -7.79 0.58 20.21
N THR A 185 -8.07 0.00 19.03
CA THR A 185 -8.51 0.63 17.78
C THR A 185 -9.11 2.03 17.98
N PHE A 186 -8.26 3.05 18.02
CA PHE A 186 -8.73 4.41 18.24
C PHE A 186 -9.47 4.83 16.97
N THR A 187 -10.77 5.11 17.10
CA THR A 187 -11.58 5.61 16.00
C THR A 187 -11.24 7.08 15.82
N TRP A 188 -10.28 7.36 14.95
CA TRP A 188 -9.97 8.72 14.53
C TRP A 188 -11.11 9.23 13.65
N LEU A 189 -12.09 9.86 14.30
CA LEU A 189 -13.10 10.62 13.62
C LEU A 189 -12.41 11.84 13.03
N THR A 190 -12.41 11.97 11.71
CA THR A 190 -12.05 13.22 11.04
C THR A 190 -13.06 14.27 11.48
N ASN A 191 -12.64 15.15 12.39
CA ASN A 191 -13.44 16.29 12.82
C ASN A 191 -13.43 17.33 11.70
N SER A 192 -14.27 17.14 10.69
CA SER A 192 -14.60 18.16 9.69
C SER A 192 -16.06 18.58 9.87
N ALA A 193 -16.40 19.04 11.07
CA ALA A 193 -17.72 19.59 11.36
C ALA A 193 -17.65 20.53 12.57
N SER A 194 -16.99 21.68 12.40
CA SER A 194 -17.39 22.96 13.01
C SER A 194 -16.31 24.00 12.74
N LEU A 195 -16.64 25.03 11.95
CA LEU A 195 -16.51 26.45 12.31
C LEU A 195 -17.07 27.32 11.17
N SER A 196 -18.27 27.84 11.44
CA SER A 196 -18.91 29.10 11.01
C SER A 196 -18.69 29.65 9.60
N GLU A 197 -19.83 29.83 8.92
CA GLU A 197 -20.08 30.82 7.86
C GLU A 197 -19.54 32.20 8.23
N GLU A 198 -18.74 32.82 7.36
CA GLU A 198 -18.87 34.20 6.85
C GLU A 198 -17.79 34.41 5.76
N GLY A 199 -18.19 34.99 4.63
CA GLY A 199 -17.51 34.84 3.34
C GLY A 199 -16.27 35.71 3.08
N ALA A 200 -15.43 35.24 2.17
CA ALA A 200 -14.69 36.05 1.20
C ALA A 200 -13.99 35.15 0.16
N ASP A 201 -14.09 35.58 -1.09
CA ASP A 201 -13.52 35.05 -2.33
C ASP A 201 -12.02 34.66 -2.23
N SER A 202 -11.71 33.37 -2.41
CA SER A 202 -10.35 32.83 -2.56
C SER A 202 -10.43 31.36 -2.99
N SER A 203 -10.26 31.10 -4.27
CA SER A 203 -10.28 29.76 -4.86
C SER A 203 -9.02 28.96 -4.51
N ASP A 204 -9.03 28.27 -3.37
CA ASP A 204 -8.09 27.19 -3.01
C ASP A 204 -8.85 26.13 -2.19
N GLU A 205 -9.51 25.21 -2.90
CA GLU A 205 -10.18 24.04 -2.32
C GLU A 205 -9.41 22.77 -2.72
N GLU A 206 -8.36 22.42 -1.97
CA GLU A 206 -7.80 21.06 -1.99
C GLU A 206 -7.85 20.43 -0.58
N LEU A 207 -8.98 19.77 -0.34
CA LEU A 207 -9.23 18.91 0.81
C LEU A 207 -8.54 17.54 0.58
N ASP A 208 -7.26 17.42 0.94
CA ASP A 208 -6.56 16.15 0.94
C ASP A 208 -6.74 15.42 2.28
N VAL A 209 -7.74 14.55 2.33
CA VAL A 209 -7.74 13.40 3.25
C VAL A 209 -8.00 12.15 2.41
N PHE A 210 -6.93 11.67 1.75
CA PHE A 210 -6.72 10.28 1.34
C PHE A 210 -7.99 9.49 0.91
N HIS A 211 -8.60 9.94 -0.20
CA HIS A 211 -9.72 9.28 -0.85
C HIS A 211 -9.44 7.80 -1.16
N VAL A 212 -10.20 6.93 -0.50
CA VAL A 212 -10.49 5.59 -0.98
C VAL A 212 -11.55 5.74 -2.07
N ASP A 213 -11.12 5.78 -3.33
CA ASP A 213 -12.05 5.72 -4.48
C ASP A 213 -12.77 4.37 -4.48
N GLN A 214 -13.98 4.37 -3.93
CA GLN A 214 -15.21 3.79 -4.49
C GLN A 214 -16.34 3.99 -3.47
N PHE A 215 -17.18 5.01 -3.64
CA PHE A 215 -18.66 4.96 -3.67
C PHE A 215 -19.17 6.33 -4.16
N PRO A 216 -20.23 6.40 -5.00
CA PRO A 216 -20.84 7.68 -5.33
C PRO A 216 -21.55 8.24 -4.08
N THR A 217 -21.22 9.48 -3.72
CA THR A 217 -22.07 10.40 -2.94
C THR A 217 -23.36 10.63 -3.73
N GLU A 218 -24.57 10.58 -3.17
CA GLU A 218 -25.11 11.30 -2.01
C GLU A 218 -26.22 10.48 -1.35
N VAL A 219 -26.29 10.42 -0.01
CA VAL A 219 -27.54 10.05 0.68
C VAL A 219 -27.66 10.79 2.02
N ASN A 220 -28.73 11.58 2.13
CA ASN A 220 -29.30 12.06 3.39
C ASN A 220 -29.72 10.84 4.24
N GLY A 221 -29.15 10.68 5.43
CA GLY A 221 -29.62 9.67 6.38
C GLY A 221 -28.54 9.20 7.35
N SER A 222 -28.72 9.55 8.62
CA SER A 222 -27.86 9.22 9.76
C SER A 222 -27.50 7.72 9.84
N ARG A 223 -26.31 7.35 9.34
CA ARG A 223 -25.54 6.16 9.72
C ARG A 223 -24.06 6.51 9.66
N VAL A 224 -23.44 6.56 10.82
CA VAL A 224 -22.00 6.78 11.02
C VAL A 224 -21.23 5.85 10.10
N SER A 225 -20.54 6.40 9.10
CA SER A 225 -19.63 5.65 8.23
C SER A 225 -18.51 5.11 9.11
N GLU A 226 -18.45 3.79 9.25
CA GLU A 226 -17.49 3.12 10.13
C GLU A 226 -16.07 3.36 9.57
N ALA A 227 -15.36 4.31 10.17
CA ALA A 227 -14.11 4.87 9.68
C ALA A 227 -13.02 3.80 9.54
N LEU A 228 -12.31 3.83 8.41
CA LEU A 228 -11.15 2.99 8.14
C LEU A 228 -10.08 3.24 9.21
N VAL A 229 -9.74 2.21 9.98
CA VAL A 229 -8.76 2.28 11.08
C VAL A 229 -7.38 2.63 10.53
N ARG A 230 -6.86 3.82 10.88
CA ARG A 230 -5.50 4.28 10.58
C ARG A 230 -4.86 4.81 11.86
N PRO A 231 -4.44 3.93 12.78
CA PRO A 231 -3.91 4.35 14.06
C PRO A 231 -2.52 4.96 13.80
N GLY A 232 -2.45 6.28 13.84
CA GLY A 232 -1.17 7.00 13.81
C GLY A 232 -0.46 7.07 12.46
N ILE A 233 -1.01 6.47 11.39
CA ILE A 233 -0.33 6.43 10.09
C ILE A 233 -0.62 7.69 9.28
N VAL A 234 0.39 8.54 9.16
CA VAL A 234 0.33 9.81 8.40
C VAL A 234 0.91 9.70 6.99
N HIS A 235 1.64 8.61 6.69
CA HIS A 235 2.20 8.34 5.36
C HIS A 235 2.42 6.84 5.13
N ARG A 236 2.73 6.44 3.89
CA ARG A 236 2.84 5.03 3.51
C ARG A 236 4.00 4.74 2.57
N LEU A 237 4.47 3.50 2.64
CA LEU A 237 5.37 2.87 1.68
C LEU A 237 4.62 1.77 0.91
N ASP A 238 5.03 1.51 -0.34
CA ASP A 238 4.49 0.41 -1.12
C ASP A 238 4.87 -0.94 -0.49
N LYS A 239 4.11 -1.99 -0.82
CA LYS A 239 4.36 -3.36 -0.32
C LYS A 239 5.82 -3.79 -0.56
N GLY A 240 6.35 -3.57 -1.76
CA GLY A 240 7.72 -3.93 -2.13
C GLY A 240 8.80 -2.91 -1.73
N THR A 241 8.43 -1.78 -1.13
CA THR A 241 9.38 -0.75 -0.68
C THR A 241 9.70 -0.95 0.79
N SER A 242 10.98 -1.03 1.13
CA SER A 242 11.46 -1.09 2.52
C SER A 242 11.88 0.28 3.03
N GLY A 243 12.11 0.41 4.34
CA GLY A 243 12.72 1.60 4.94
C GLY A 243 11.84 2.37 5.91
N LEU A 244 12.23 3.60 6.19
CA LEU A 244 11.72 4.39 7.31
C LEU A 244 10.28 4.88 7.14
N LEU A 245 9.48 4.73 8.21
CA LEU A 245 8.13 5.24 8.35
C LEU A 245 7.96 5.83 9.76
N VAL A 246 7.17 6.90 9.91
CA VAL A 246 6.83 7.51 11.20
C VAL A 246 5.36 7.27 11.50
N VAL A 247 5.08 6.91 12.74
CA VAL A 247 3.75 6.60 13.26
C VAL A 247 3.52 7.46 14.49
N ALA A 248 2.40 8.17 14.53
CA ALA A 248 1.95 8.90 15.71
C ALA A 248 1.30 7.95 16.73
N LYS A 249 1.57 8.14 18.02
CA LYS A 249 0.94 7.37 19.10
C LYS A 249 -0.30 8.07 19.69
N ASP A 250 -0.47 9.37 19.42
CA ASP A 250 -1.56 10.20 19.95
C ASP A 250 -2.13 11.23 18.95
N GLU A 251 -3.23 11.89 19.36
CA GLU A 251 -3.97 12.96 18.65
C GLU A 251 -3.10 14.06 18.08
N HIS A 252 -2.38 14.68 18.99
CA HIS A 252 -1.59 15.86 18.72
C HIS A 252 -0.42 15.54 17.77
N ALA A 253 0.28 14.42 18.01
CA ALA A 253 1.37 13.97 17.15
C ALA A 253 0.89 13.69 15.73
N HIS A 254 -0.27 13.03 15.56
CA HIS A 254 -0.82 12.73 14.25
C HIS A 254 -1.15 14.01 13.48
N ALA A 255 -1.87 14.95 14.11
CA ALA A 255 -2.27 16.20 13.47
C ALA A 255 -1.05 17.01 13.01
N HIS A 256 -0.04 17.16 13.87
CA HIS A 256 1.18 17.92 13.56
C HIS A 256 2.05 17.24 12.50
N LEU A 257 2.18 15.91 12.53
CA LEU A 257 2.91 15.18 11.49
C LEU A 257 2.16 15.25 10.16
N ALA A 258 0.84 15.07 10.16
CA ALA A 258 0.00 15.19 8.97
C ALA A 258 0.13 16.58 8.33
N GLU A 259 0.13 17.64 9.15
CA GLU A 259 0.35 19.00 8.65
C GLU A 259 1.76 19.17 8.05
N GLN A 260 2.79 18.60 8.67
CA GLN A 260 4.14 18.63 8.06
C GLN A 260 4.23 17.86 6.73
N PHE A 261 3.48 16.77 6.57
CA PHE A 261 3.36 16.07 5.29
C PHE A 261 2.64 16.93 4.24
N LYS A 262 1.55 17.60 4.65
CA LYS A 262 0.76 18.51 3.83
C LYS A 262 1.58 19.71 3.35
N GLN A 263 2.32 20.35 4.26
CA GLN A 263 3.20 21.49 3.97
C GLN A 263 4.53 21.08 3.31
N HIS A 264 4.75 19.78 3.08
CA HIS A 264 5.96 19.23 2.46
C HIS A 264 7.27 19.63 3.18
N THR A 265 7.21 19.88 4.49
CA THR A 265 8.38 20.24 5.31
C THR A 265 9.22 19.03 5.70
N ILE A 266 8.67 17.83 5.56
CA ILE A 266 9.34 16.55 5.89
C ILE A 266 10.41 16.21 4.85
N LYS A 267 11.60 15.88 5.35
CA LYS A 267 12.70 15.38 4.54
C LYS A 267 12.54 13.89 4.31
N ARG A 268 12.32 13.50 3.05
CA ARG A 268 12.23 12.09 2.63
C ARG A 268 13.24 11.82 1.52
N VAL A 269 14.16 10.91 1.77
CA VAL A 269 15.16 10.48 0.79
C VAL A 269 15.07 8.98 0.60
N TYR A 270 15.02 8.58 -0.66
CA TYR A 270 14.99 7.19 -1.08
C TYR A 270 16.21 6.88 -1.94
N VAL A 271 16.58 5.61 -2.02
CA VAL A 271 17.56 5.10 -2.98
C VAL A 271 16.95 3.98 -3.80
N SER A 272 17.37 3.89 -5.06
CA SER A 272 16.96 2.81 -5.96
C SER A 272 18.08 2.37 -6.88
N LEU A 273 17.98 1.14 -7.38
CA LEU A 273 18.68 0.72 -8.60
C LEU A 273 17.74 0.87 -9.80
N THR A 274 18.20 1.50 -10.88
CA THR A 274 17.43 1.66 -12.12
C THR A 274 17.97 0.77 -13.23
N THR A 275 17.10 0.31 -14.14
CA THR A 275 17.54 -0.31 -15.40
C THR A 275 17.87 0.81 -16.40
N GLY A 276 19.17 1.02 -16.65
CA GLY A 276 19.69 2.16 -17.39
C GLY A 276 20.00 3.38 -16.51
N VAL A 277 20.51 4.44 -17.14
CA VAL A 277 20.90 5.70 -16.48
C VAL A 277 19.98 6.84 -16.92
N PRO A 278 19.44 7.66 -16.00
CA PRO A 278 18.74 8.88 -16.37
C PRO A 278 19.59 9.79 -17.26
N LYS A 279 18.99 10.47 -18.24
CA LYS A 279 19.73 11.34 -19.19
C LYS A 279 20.53 12.46 -18.53
N GLY A 280 20.11 12.95 -17.35
CA GLY A 280 20.81 13.96 -16.57
C GLY A 280 21.29 13.41 -15.23
N HIS A 281 22.42 13.89 -14.73
CA HIS A 281 22.95 13.48 -13.43
C HIS A 281 22.04 13.89 -12.26
N SER A 282 21.22 14.94 -12.43
CA SER A 282 20.15 15.29 -11.50
C SER A 282 19.07 16.10 -12.20
N ALA A 283 17.81 15.89 -11.85
CA ALA A 283 16.71 16.71 -12.34
C ALA A 283 15.51 16.67 -11.38
N ARG A 284 14.53 17.55 -11.64
CA ARG A 284 13.20 17.51 -11.02
C ARG A 284 12.21 16.98 -12.05
N VAL A 285 11.47 15.94 -11.66
CA VAL A 285 10.35 15.36 -12.43
C VAL A 285 9.08 15.85 -11.77
N GLU A 286 8.39 16.77 -12.44
CA GLU A 286 7.09 17.30 -12.03
C GLU A 286 6.07 16.91 -13.10
N VAL A 287 5.44 15.77 -12.89
CA VAL A 287 4.47 15.20 -13.84
C VAL A 287 3.32 14.60 -13.04
N PRO A 288 2.07 15.03 -13.25
CA PRO A 288 0.94 14.49 -12.50
C PRO A 288 0.81 12.97 -12.63
N ILE A 289 0.34 12.34 -11.55
CA ILE A 289 0.18 10.88 -11.47
C ILE A 289 -1.29 10.53 -11.25
N GLY A 290 -1.84 9.71 -12.16
CA GLY A 290 -3.19 9.16 -12.07
C GLY A 290 -3.21 7.64 -12.11
N ARG A 291 -4.38 7.02 -11.95
CA ARG A 291 -4.52 5.57 -12.14
C ARG A 291 -4.39 5.20 -13.61
N ASP A 292 -3.76 4.07 -13.90
CA ASP A 292 -3.71 3.55 -15.27
C ASP A 292 -5.05 2.89 -15.64
N PRO A 293 -5.74 3.36 -16.70
CA PRO A 293 -7.02 2.77 -17.14
C PRO A 293 -6.88 1.33 -17.63
N ASN A 294 -5.70 0.93 -18.11
CA ASN A 294 -5.47 -0.40 -18.69
C ASN A 294 -4.87 -1.40 -17.69
N ASN A 295 -4.33 -0.93 -16.57
CA ASN A 295 -3.74 -1.79 -15.55
C ASN A 295 -4.04 -1.27 -14.15
N ARG A 296 -4.98 -1.94 -13.48
CA ARG A 296 -5.42 -1.60 -12.11
C ARG A 296 -4.33 -1.62 -11.04
N LEU A 297 -3.18 -2.25 -11.29
CA LEU A 297 -2.04 -2.31 -10.36
C LEU A 297 -1.06 -1.13 -10.55
N ARG A 298 -1.23 -0.33 -11.61
CA ARG A 298 -0.27 0.69 -12.04
C ARG A 298 -0.84 2.10 -11.89
N MET A 299 0.06 3.01 -11.55
CA MET A 299 -0.15 4.46 -11.65
C MET A 299 0.60 4.96 -12.90
N ILE A 300 0.09 5.99 -13.57
CA ILE A 300 0.71 6.55 -14.76
C ILE A 300 1.04 8.02 -14.51
N ALA A 301 2.32 8.36 -14.69
CA ALA A 301 2.77 9.73 -14.79
C ALA A 301 2.56 10.19 -16.23
N THR A 302 1.69 11.18 -16.44
CA THR A 302 1.37 11.71 -17.77
C THR A 302 1.15 13.22 -17.69
N PRO A 303 1.74 14.01 -18.61
CA PRO A 303 1.45 15.44 -18.72
C PRO A 303 0.02 15.72 -19.21
N SER A 304 -0.66 14.72 -19.78
CA SER A 304 -1.97 14.90 -20.42
C SER A 304 -3.10 14.98 -19.39
N SER A 305 -3.95 16.00 -19.53
CA SER A 305 -5.20 16.23 -18.79
C SER A 305 -6.29 15.17 -19.05
N SER A 306 -6.00 14.13 -19.83
CA SER A 306 -6.95 13.04 -20.16
C SER A 306 -7.37 12.23 -18.93
N ASN A 307 -6.59 12.23 -17.86
CA ASN A 307 -6.92 11.55 -16.62
C ASN A 307 -7.45 12.57 -15.60
N ARG A 308 -8.79 12.71 -15.52
CA ARG A 308 -9.47 13.69 -14.64
C ARG A 308 -9.05 13.61 -13.16
N ASN A 309 -8.48 12.47 -12.73
CA ASN A 309 -8.09 12.22 -11.34
C ASN A 309 -6.56 12.16 -11.15
N ALA A 310 -5.76 12.68 -12.09
CA ALA A 310 -4.31 12.78 -11.91
C ALA A 310 -3.98 13.87 -10.88
N ARG A 311 -3.16 13.54 -9.89
CA ARG A 311 -2.74 14.46 -8.83
C ARG A 311 -1.38 15.04 -9.12
N HIS A 312 -1.13 16.27 -8.66
CA HIS A 312 0.20 16.87 -8.72
C HIS A 312 1.23 15.96 -8.05
N ALA A 313 2.35 15.74 -8.73
CA ALA A 313 3.43 14.92 -8.22
C ALA A 313 4.79 15.47 -8.63
N ALA A 314 5.69 15.61 -7.67
CA ALA A 314 7.04 16.12 -7.88
C ALA A 314 8.10 15.31 -7.11
N SER A 315 9.13 14.88 -7.84
CA SER A 315 10.30 14.17 -7.30
C SER A 315 11.58 14.79 -7.85
N ARG A 316 12.58 14.98 -7.00
CA ARG A 316 13.95 15.25 -7.45
C ARG A 316 14.75 13.97 -7.43
N TYR A 317 15.62 13.78 -8.41
CA TYR A 317 16.57 12.68 -8.39
C TYR A 317 17.99 13.17 -8.61
N LYS A 318 18.94 12.39 -8.11
CA LYS A 318 20.38 12.53 -8.35
C LYS A 318 20.96 11.13 -8.58
N VAL A 319 21.64 10.94 -9.70
CA VAL A 319 22.46 9.76 -9.96
C VAL A 319 23.64 9.82 -9.02
N MET A 320 23.82 8.78 -8.22
CA MET A 320 24.91 8.67 -7.25
C MET A 320 26.09 7.92 -7.86
N GLU A 321 25.79 6.85 -8.58
CA GLU A 321 26.77 6.01 -9.24
C GLU A 321 26.16 5.33 -10.47
N VAL A 322 27.01 5.04 -11.45
CA VAL A 322 26.65 4.35 -12.69
C VAL A 322 27.45 3.06 -12.77
N PHE A 323 26.76 1.96 -13.08
CA PHE A 323 27.33 0.63 -13.12
C PHE A 323 27.22 0.00 -14.50
N ALA A 324 28.11 -0.95 -14.77
CA ALA A 324 28.08 -1.80 -15.96
C ALA A 324 27.88 -0.98 -17.26
N ASP A 325 28.76 0.01 -17.49
CA ASP A 325 28.74 0.90 -18.67
C ASP A 325 27.33 1.45 -19.00
N GLY A 326 26.63 1.89 -17.95
CA GLY A 326 25.31 2.52 -18.06
C GLY A 326 24.12 1.55 -18.15
N ALA A 327 24.31 0.26 -17.89
CA ALA A 327 23.20 -0.69 -17.78
C ALA A 327 22.40 -0.54 -16.48
N CYS A 328 23.01 0.01 -15.42
CA CYS A 328 22.38 0.23 -14.12
C CYS A 328 22.89 1.51 -13.47
N ALA A 329 22.10 2.13 -12.58
CA ALA A 329 22.54 3.25 -11.78
C ALA A 329 21.95 3.21 -10.36
N LEU A 330 22.74 3.64 -9.38
CA LEU A 330 22.25 3.98 -8.05
C LEU A 330 21.71 5.41 -8.10
N VAL A 331 20.41 5.57 -7.81
CA VAL A 331 19.73 6.86 -7.89
C VAL A 331 19.13 7.21 -6.53
N GLN A 332 19.47 8.40 -6.05
CA GLN A 332 18.84 9.00 -4.88
C GLN A 332 17.62 9.81 -5.31
N TRP A 333 16.51 9.66 -4.60
CA TRP A 333 15.27 10.42 -4.81
C TRP A 333 14.93 11.25 -3.59
N ARG A 334 14.50 12.49 -3.79
CA ARG A 334 13.88 13.33 -2.76
C ARG A 334 12.44 13.63 -3.17
N LEU A 335 11.50 13.27 -2.31
CA LEU A 335 10.08 13.47 -2.55
C LEU A 335 9.61 14.83 -2.05
N GLU A 336 8.96 15.59 -2.94
CA GLU A 336 8.23 16.81 -2.57
C GLU A 336 6.77 16.44 -2.23
N THR A 337 6.12 15.63 -3.08
CA THR A 337 4.76 15.11 -2.88
C THR A 337 4.74 13.64 -2.45
N GLY A 338 3.56 13.05 -2.25
CA GLY A 338 3.39 11.67 -1.73
C GLY A 338 2.37 10.80 -2.46
N CYS A 339 2.34 10.81 -3.80
CA CYS A 339 1.40 9.99 -4.57
C CYS A 339 1.73 8.49 -4.50
N THR A 340 0.70 7.65 -4.69
CA THR A 340 0.88 6.19 -4.77
C THR A 340 1.87 5.83 -5.88
N HIS A 341 2.83 4.94 -5.60
CA HIS A 341 3.85 4.47 -6.55
C HIS A 341 4.67 5.62 -7.21
N GLN A 342 4.77 6.79 -6.60
CA GLN A 342 5.29 8.00 -7.26
C GLN A 342 6.69 7.82 -7.88
N ILE A 343 7.67 7.32 -7.12
CA ILE A 343 9.04 7.12 -7.62
C ILE A 343 9.04 6.15 -8.81
N ARG A 344 8.27 5.07 -8.71
CA ARG A 344 8.18 4.01 -9.73
C ARG A 344 7.56 4.54 -11.02
N ALA A 345 6.50 5.32 -10.91
CA ALA A 345 5.83 5.97 -12.04
C ALA A 345 6.73 7.03 -12.71
N HIS A 346 7.40 7.88 -11.92
CA HIS A 346 8.35 8.87 -12.44
C HIS A 346 9.57 8.22 -13.10
N ALA A 347 10.16 7.19 -12.48
CA ALA A 347 11.28 6.44 -13.04
C ALA A 347 10.93 5.80 -14.40
N LYS A 348 9.73 5.20 -14.49
CA LYS A 348 9.19 4.72 -15.77
C LYS A 348 9.01 5.84 -16.79
N TYR A 349 8.44 6.96 -16.38
CA TYR A 349 8.16 8.10 -17.26
C TYR A 349 9.44 8.68 -17.88
N ILE A 350 10.52 8.79 -17.11
CA ILE A 350 11.81 9.25 -17.62
C ILE A 350 12.59 8.18 -18.41
N GLY A 351 12.03 6.97 -18.54
CA GLY A 351 12.58 5.87 -19.34
C GLY A 351 13.58 4.97 -18.62
N VAL A 352 13.70 5.06 -17.29
CA VAL A 352 14.62 4.25 -16.48
C VAL A 352 13.89 3.60 -15.30
N PRO A 353 13.02 2.59 -15.56
CA PRO A 353 12.25 1.96 -14.50
C PRO A 353 13.17 1.29 -13.46
N LEU A 354 12.64 1.07 -12.26
CA LEU A 354 13.42 0.50 -11.17
C LEU A 354 13.73 -0.97 -11.45
N LEU A 355 14.96 -1.39 -11.17
CA LEU A 355 15.40 -2.76 -11.31
C LEU A 355 14.55 -3.67 -10.41
N GLY A 356 14.01 -4.76 -10.98
CA GLY A 356 13.09 -5.68 -10.28
C GLY A 356 11.62 -5.22 -10.27
N ASP A 357 11.28 -4.09 -10.90
CA ASP A 357 9.91 -3.59 -10.96
C ASP A 357 9.11 -4.16 -12.14
N GLU A 358 8.51 -5.33 -11.91
CA GLU A 358 7.68 -6.03 -12.90
C GLU A 358 6.42 -5.24 -13.34
N VAL A 359 5.93 -4.31 -12.52
CA VAL A 359 4.73 -3.50 -12.85
C VAL A 359 5.09 -2.31 -13.73
N TYR A 360 6.27 -1.72 -13.52
CA TYR A 360 6.68 -0.50 -14.20
C TYR A 360 7.70 -0.72 -15.32
N GLY A 361 8.11 -1.96 -15.59
CA GLY A 361 8.87 -2.33 -16.78
C GLY A 361 10.37 -2.52 -16.54
N GLY A 362 10.84 -2.46 -15.29
CA GLY A 362 12.20 -2.87 -14.93
C GLY A 362 12.26 -4.37 -14.66
N THR A 363 11.68 -5.15 -15.59
CA THR A 363 11.50 -6.60 -15.47
C THR A 363 12.84 -7.31 -15.42
N LYS A 364 12.87 -8.53 -14.87
CA LYS A 364 14.07 -9.39 -14.87
C LYS A 364 14.70 -9.52 -16.25
N ASN A 365 13.87 -9.74 -17.28
CA ASN A 365 14.34 -9.88 -18.66
C ASN A 365 15.00 -8.61 -19.18
N MET A 366 14.44 -7.43 -18.87
CA MET A 366 15.02 -6.14 -19.23
C MET A 366 16.38 -5.95 -18.56
N ALA A 367 16.45 -6.19 -17.25
CA ALA A 367 17.68 -6.06 -16.47
C ALA A 367 18.78 -7.01 -16.99
N ILE A 368 18.47 -8.30 -17.20
CA ILE A 368 19.41 -9.28 -17.76
C ILE A 368 19.90 -8.85 -19.15
N SER A 369 19.00 -8.39 -20.02
CA SER A 369 19.36 -7.95 -21.38
C SER A 369 20.33 -6.75 -21.39
N LEU A 370 20.09 -5.76 -20.52
CA LEU A 370 20.94 -4.59 -20.42
C LEU A 370 22.29 -4.91 -19.80
N LEU A 371 22.29 -5.62 -18.66
CA LEU A 371 23.51 -5.99 -17.95
C LEU A 371 24.40 -6.86 -18.85
N ARG A 372 23.90 -7.99 -19.37
CA ARG A 372 24.71 -8.90 -20.20
C ARG A 372 25.34 -8.21 -21.42
N ARG A 373 24.66 -7.24 -22.04
CA ARG A 373 25.18 -6.49 -23.20
C ARG A 373 26.39 -5.63 -22.85
N LYS A 374 26.45 -5.14 -21.61
CA LYS A 374 27.46 -4.19 -21.13
C LYS A 374 28.50 -4.82 -20.21
N THR A 375 28.49 -6.15 -20.08
CA THR A 375 29.36 -6.88 -19.16
C THR A 375 30.02 -8.08 -19.85
N PRO A 376 31.26 -8.44 -19.46
CA PRO A 376 31.94 -9.63 -19.95
C PRO A 376 31.12 -10.92 -19.77
N SER A 377 31.32 -11.89 -20.66
CA SER A 377 30.56 -13.16 -20.70
C SER A 377 30.65 -13.99 -19.43
N HIS A 378 31.78 -13.93 -18.71
CA HIS A 378 31.97 -14.69 -17.47
C HIS A 378 31.04 -14.24 -16.32
N PHE A 379 30.42 -13.05 -16.41
CA PHE A 379 29.41 -12.61 -15.45
C PHE A 379 27.98 -13.03 -15.83
N HIS A 380 27.73 -13.54 -17.05
CA HIS A 380 26.37 -13.70 -17.59
C HIS A 380 25.49 -14.67 -16.80
N ASP A 381 26.09 -15.72 -16.24
CA ASP A 381 25.38 -16.70 -15.40
C ASP A 381 25.07 -16.09 -14.03
N ASN A 382 26.05 -15.44 -13.38
CA ASN A 382 25.86 -14.73 -12.12
C ASN A 382 24.81 -13.61 -12.24
N ILE A 383 24.79 -12.86 -13.35
CA ILE A 383 23.76 -11.83 -13.61
C ILE A 383 22.38 -12.46 -13.62
N THR A 384 22.23 -13.62 -14.26
CA THR A 384 20.94 -14.29 -14.37
C THR A 384 20.49 -14.81 -13.03
N GLU A 385 21.40 -15.44 -12.28
CA GLU A 385 21.13 -15.91 -10.94
C GLU A 385 20.72 -14.75 -10.01
N MET A 386 21.51 -13.67 -9.97
CA MET A 386 21.26 -12.55 -9.08
C MET A 386 19.94 -11.83 -9.40
N VAL A 387 19.70 -11.51 -10.68
CA VAL A 387 18.45 -10.86 -11.10
C VAL A 387 17.25 -11.79 -10.89
N SER A 388 17.42 -13.11 -10.97
CA SER A 388 16.31 -14.05 -10.70
C SER A 388 15.82 -14.02 -9.24
N LYS A 389 16.69 -13.67 -8.29
CA LYS A 389 16.37 -13.57 -6.85
C LYS A 389 15.53 -12.33 -6.51
N LEU A 390 15.54 -11.31 -7.36
CA LEU A 390 14.78 -10.09 -7.12
C LEU A 390 13.28 -10.33 -7.34
N ASP A 391 12.44 -9.98 -6.39
CA ASP A 391 10.98 -10.17 -6.47
C ASP A 391 10.19 -8.88 -6.18
N ARG A 392 10.91 -7.77 -6.04
CA ARG A 392 10.39 -6.44 -5.73
C ARG A 392 11.21 -5.36 -6.43
N PRO A 393 10.67 -4.14 -6.58
CA PRO A 393 11.48 -3.01 -7.00
C PRO A 393 12.63 -2.78 -6.01
N CYS A 394 13.86 -2.64 -6.51
CA CYS A 394 15.01 -2.16 -5.76
C CYS A 394 14.78 -0.68 -5.38
N LEU A 395 13.97 -0.45 -4.34
CA LEU A 395 13.61 0.86 -3.80
C LEU A 395 13.58 0.79 -2.27
N HIS A 396 14.24 1.75 -1.63
CA HIS A 396 14.37 1.82 -0.17
C HIS A 396 14.24 3.25 0.34
N ALA A 397 13.45 3.47 1.40
CA ALA A 397 13.30 4.74 2.11
C ALA A 397 14.46 4.94 3.10
N LEU A 398 15.57 5.47 2.59
CA LEU A 398 16.86 5.60 3.26
C LEU A 398 16.83 6.54 4.47
N LEU A 399 16.21 7.72 4.32
CA LEU A 399 16.26 8.78 5.33
C LEU A 399 14.90 9.46 5.49
N LEU A 400 14.53 9.68 6.74
CA LEU A 400 13.33 10.40 7.16
C LEU A 400 13.72 11.46 8.19
N GLY A 401 13.26 12.70 7.99
CA GLY A 401 13.46 13.77 8.96
C GLY A 401 12.27 14.72 9.03
N PHE A 402 11.92 15.14 10.25
CA PHE A 402 10.74 15.93 10.56
C PHE A 402 10.96 16.69 11.88
N LYS A 403 10.15 17.71 12.14
CA LYS A 403 10.12 18.34 13.46
C LYS A 403 9.28 17.50 14.40
N HIS A 404 9.80 17.18 15.58
CA HIS A 404 9.07 16.46 16.60
C HIS A 404 7.81 17.27 17.01
N PRO A 405 6.60 16.67 17.02
CA PRO A 405 5.34 17.38 17.29
C PRO A 405 5.27 18.16 18.59
N TYR A 406 5.87 17.65 19.67
CA TYR A 406 5.84 18.31 20.98
C TYR A 406 7.07 19.20 21.25
N THR A 407 8.28 18.67 21.11
CA THR A 407 9.51 19.42 21.41
C THR A 407 9.89 20.45 20.35
N GLY A 408 9.41 20.31 19.10
CA GLY A 408 9.80 21.15 17.97
C GLY A 408 11.22 20.90 17.43
N GLU A 409 11.99 20.01 18.07
CA GLU A 409 13.33 19.63 17.65
C GLU A 409 13.30 18.93 16.28
N PHE A 410 14.28 19.18 15.43
CA PHE A 410 14.40 18.48 14.15
C PHE A 410 15.05 17.11 14.36
N LEU A 411 14.27 16.05 14.15
CA LEU A 411 14.73 14.66 14.21
C LEU A 411 15.07 14.16 12.80
N GLN A 412 16.12 13.35 12.69
CA GLN A 412 16.52 12.72 11.44
C GLN A 412 17.04 11.31 11.68
N PHE A 413 16.51 10.36 10.92
CA PHE A 413 16.86 8.95 11.00
C PHE A 413 17.32 8.44 9.63
N SER A 414 18.24 7.49 9.62
CA SER A 414 18.67 6.77 8.41
C SER A 414 18.81 5.28 8.68
N ARG A 415 18.41 4.46 7.72
CA ARG A 415 18.64 3.01 7.74
C ARG A 415 19.21 2.54 6.41
N PRO A 416 20.20 1.63 6.39
CA PRO A 416 20.70 1.07 5.14
C PRO A 416 19.65 0.15 4.49
N PRO A 417 19.75 -0.06 3.17
CA PRO A 417 18.91 -1.02 2.48
C PRO A 417 19.04 -2.45 3.05
N PRO A 418 17.98 -3.27 2.98
CA PRO A 418 18.03 -4.69 3.35
C PRO A 418 18.97 -5.50 2.44
N ASP A 419 19.33 -6.70 2.90
CA ASP A 419 20.35 -7.56 2.29
C ASP A 419 20.11 -7.81 0.80
N ASP A 420 18.88 -8.06 0.37
CA ASP A 420 18.54 -8.31 -1.05
C ASP A 420 18.87 -7.11 -1.97
N PHE A 421 18.73 -5.88 -1.48
CA PHE A 421 19.16 -4.68 -2.19
C PHE A 421 20.68 -4.54 -2.15
N SER A 422 21.28 -4.73 -0.97
CA SER A 422 22.72 -4.54 -0.75
C SER A 422 23.55 -5.57 -1.54
N GLU A 423 23.16 -6.84 -1.55
CA GLU A 423 23.77 -7.89 -2.37
C GLU A 423 23.73 -7.55 -3.86
N MET A 424 22.59 -7.03 -4.35
CA MET A 424 22.46 -6.64 -5.75
C MET A 424 23.33 -5.41 -6.07
N LEU A 425 23.44 -4.45 -5.15
CA LEU A 425 24.31 -3.28 -5.29
C LEU A 425 25.78 -3.69 -5.34
N ASP A 426 26.23 -4.48 -4.37
CA ASP A 426 27.61 -5.00 -4.29
C ASP A 426 27.97 -5.80 -5.55
N PHE A 427 27.01 -6.58 -6.06
CA PHE A 427 27.18 -7.34 -7.29
C PHE A 427 27.40 -6.43 -8.51
N VAL A 428 26.56 -5.42 -8.76
CA VAL A 428 26.74 -4.51 -9.91
C VAL A 428 27.99 -3.63 -9.78
N GLU A 429 28.39 -3.31 -8.55
CA GLU A 429 29.67 -2.67 -8.27
C GLU A 429 30.86 -3.54 -8.69
N SER A 430 30.83 -4.83 -8.31
CA SER A 430 31.90 -5.79 -8.63
C SER A 430 32.10 -5.95 -10.14
N ILE A 431 31.00 -5.98 -10.91
CA ILE A 431 31.02 -6.02 -12.38
C ILE A 431 31.75 -4.81 -12.96
N THR A 432 31.48 -3.63 -12.40
CA THR A 432 32.04 -2.35 -12.90
C THR A 432 33.54 -2.27 -12.61
N LYS A 433 33.96 -2.72 -11.41
CA LYS A 433 35.38 -2.79 -11.03
C LYS A 433 36.13 -3.80 -11.88
N GLY A 434 35.60 -5.01 -12.07
CA GLY A 434 36.23 -6.07 -12.87
C GLY A 434 36.25 -5.82 -14.38
N GLY A 435 35.32 -5.02 -14.91
CA GLY A 435 35.30 -4.62 -16.33
C GLY A 435 36.28 -3.50 -16.68
N SER A 436 36.88 -2.83 -15.70
CA SER A 436 37.80 -1.69 -15.89
C SER A 436 39.27 -2.10 -16.10
N GLU A 437 39.59 -3.39 -15.90
CA GLU A 437 40.95 -3.93 -15.98
C GLU A 437 41.24 -4.68 -17.31
N GLY A 438 40.28 -4.69 -18.25
CA GLY A 438 40.33 -5.44 -19.50
C GLY A 438 40.67 -4.64 -20.74
#